data_AF-A0A9D6R646-F1
#
_entry.id   AF-A0A9D6R646-F1
#
_cell.length_a   1.000
_cell.length_b   1.000
_cell.length_c   1.000
_cell.angle_alpha   90.00
_cell.angle_beta   90.00
_cell.angle_gamma   90.00
#
_symmetry.space_group_name_H-M   'P 1'
#
loop_
_entity.id
_entity.type
_entity.pdbx_description
1 polymer ?
#
loop_
_entity_poly.entity_id
_entity_poly.type
_entity_poly.pdbx_seq_one_letter_code
_entity_poly.pdbx_strand_id
1 'polypeptide(L)'
;MSEPYTFEEVDVLSSGRLFRVARPGRATCGANGKVPPSVVAQWIDRISTRLTTALGHSGPFAVDYVCLLGRKPRGQSEIADFYPARGPLDGGDAPTFEAFLNQLGAGRVEFRVHHFPTTDHEGVTQDSADAVIQCLDTLLASGRTVLVGCSAAQGRTMEVLRAFNRGAPPQ
;
A
#
# COMPACT_ATOMS: atom_id res chain seq x y z
N MET A 1 1.77 -16.61 -17.25
CA MET A 1 1.44 -16.44 -15.82
C MET A 1 0.89 -15.04 -15.65
N SER A 2 -0.40 -14.91 -15.35
CA SER A 2 -1.09 -13.63 -15.13
C SER A 2 -0.45 -12.90 -13.94
N GLU A 3 -0.13 -11.62 -14.10
CA GLU A 3 0.51 -10.83 -13.04
C GLU A 3 -0.42 -10.73 -11.82
N PRO A 4 -0.02 -11.24 -10.64
CA PRO A 4 -0.86 -11.18 -9.45
C PRO A 4 -0.88 -9.80 -8.79
N TYR A 5 -0.19 -8.82 -9.37
CA TYR A 5 0.01 -7.50 -8.77
C TYR A 5 -0.84 -6.47 -9.52
N THR A 6 -1.98 -6.12 -8.94
CA THR A 6 -2.69 -4.91 -9.33
C THR A 6 -1.75 -3.71 -9.14
N PHE A 7 -1.62 -2.92 -10.19
CA PHE A 7 -1.08 -1.57 -10.16
C PHE A 7 -1.89 -0.80 -11.20
N GLU A 8 -2.69 0.14 -10.74
CA GLU A 8 -3.60 0.91 -11.58
C GLU A 8 -3.68 2.34 -11.03
N GLU A 9 -3.64 3.30 -11.94
CA GLU A 9 -3.88 4.69 -11.62
C GLU A 9 -5.36 4.93 -11.35
N VAL A 10 -5.65 5.67 -10.30
CA VAL A 10 -7.00 6.09 -9.96
C VAL A 10 -7.12 7.56 -10.36
N ASP A 11 -8.07 7.85 -11.24
CA ASP A 11 -8.37 9.22 -11.64
C ASP A 11 -8.85 10.02 -10.42
N VAL A 12 -8.12 11.10 -10.12
CA VAL A 12 -8.42 12.01 -9.02
C VAL A 12 -8.35 13.45 -9.50
N LEU A 13 -9.24 14.29 -8.98
CA LEU A 13 -9.25 15.74 -9.25
C LEU A 13 -8.23 16.44 -8.33
N SER A 14 -6.95 16.09 -8.46
CA SER A 14 -5.88 16.65 -7.63
C SER A 14 -4.59 16.83 -8.41
N SER A 15 -3.66 17.62 -7.85
CA SER A 15 -2.34 17.85 -8.44
C SER A 15 -1.42 16.64 -8.28
N GLY A 16 -1.66 15.81 -7.26
CA GLY A 16 -0.96 14.55 -7.03
C GLY A 16 -1.51 13.40 -7.86
N ARG A 17 -0.92 12.22 -7.69
CA ARG A 17 -1.30 11.00 -8.41
C ARG A 17 -1.56 9.85 -7.46
N LEU A 18 -2.67 9.16 -7.66
CA LEU A 18 -3.10 8.06 -6.83
C LEU A 18 -3.01 6.75 -7.61
N PHE A 19 -2.37 5.75 -7.02
CA PHE A 19 -2.32 4.41 -7.58
C PHE A 19 -2.81 3.40 -6.56
N ARG A 20 -3.66 2.46 -6.99
CA ARG A 20 -4.01 1.29 -6.19
C ARG A 20 -3.04 0.16 -6.46
N VAL A 21 -2.48 -0.44 -5.41
CA VAL A 21 -1.45 -1.47 -5.53
C VAL A 21 -1.76 -2.70 -4.68
N ALA A 22 -1.61 -3.88 -5.25
CA ALA A 22 -1.67 -5.14 -4.51
C ALA A 22 -0.26 -5.54 -4.10
N ARG A 23 -0.09 -5.89 -2.82
CA ARG A 23 1.18 -6.39 -2.30
C ARG A 23 1.34 -7.91 -2.50
N PRO A 24 2.56 -8.47 -2.43
CA PRO A 24 2.74 -9.93 -2.47
C PRO A 24 2.15 -10.60 -1.23
N GLY A 25 1.40 -11.70 -1.39
CA GLY A 25 0.75 -12.39 -0.27
C GLY A 25 0.63 -13.91 -0.44
N ARG A 26 -0.33 -14.55 0.26
CA ARG A 26 -0.52 -16.01 0.18
C ARG A 26 -0.74 -16.50 -1.26
N ALA A 27 -1.44 -15.71 -2.08
CA ALA A 27 -1.64 -16.02 -3.50
C ALA A 27 -0.34 -16.03 -4.30
N THR A 28 0.70 -15.32 -3.83
CA THR A 28 2.01 -15.23 -4.47
C THR A 28 2.98 -16.33 -4.01
N CYS A 29 2.90 -16.74 -2.74
CA CYS A 29 3.91 -17.60 -2.11
C CYS A 29 3.38 -18.97 -1.65
N GLY A 30 2.10 -19.28 -1.91
CA GLY A 30 1.44 -20.47 -1.39
C GLY A 30 0.86 -20.26 0.01
N ALA A 31 -0.04 -21.16 0.42
CA ALA A 31 -0.92 -20.95 1.57
C ALA A 31 -0.20 -20.77 2.93
N ASN A 32 1.03 -21.28 3.10
CA ASN A 32 1.64 -21.45 4.43
C ASN A 32 3.01 -20.77 4.63
N GLY A 33 3.44 -19.90 3.71
CA GLY A 33 4.75 -19.25 3.77
C GLY A 33 4.68 -17.76 4.11
N LYS A 34 5.68 -17.27 4.87
CA LYS A 34 6.07 -15.86 4.81
C LYS A 34 6.47 -15.52 3.37
N VAL A 35 6.21 -14.29 2.97
CA VAL A 35 6.66 -13.74 1.69
C VAL A 35 8.18 -13.56 1.76
N PRO A 36 8.96 -14.23 0.90
CA PRO A 36 10.40 -14.06 0.89
C PRO A 36 10.78 -12.61 0.52
N PRO A 37 11.84 -12.02 1.12
CA PRO A 37 12.32 -10.69 0.76
C PRO A 37 12.61 -10.53 -0.73
N SER A 38 13.08 -11.58 -1.41
CA SER A 38 13.31 -11.56 -2.86
C SER A 38 12.04 -11.33 -3.68
N VAL A 39 10.89 -11.84 -3.23
CA VAL A 39 9.59 -11.60 -3.86
C VAL A 39 9.14 -10.16 -3.64
N VAL A 40 9.38 -9.61 -2.46
CA VAL A 40 9.09 -8.19 -2.16
C VAL A 40 9.98 -7.27 -2.99
N ALA A 41 11.28 -7.59 -3.12
CA ALA A 41 12.20 -6.83 -3.95
C ALA A 41 11.79 -6.82 -5.44
N GLN A 42 11.35 -7.96 -5.97
CA GLN A 42 10.79 -8.05 -7.33
C GLN A 42 9.51 -7.22 -7.49
N TRP A 43 8.66 -7.19 -6.47
CA TRP A 43 7.45 -6.36 -6.48
C TRP A 43 7.79 -4.86 -6.48
N ILE A 44 8.75 -4.43 -5.65
CA ILE A 44 9.25 -3.06 -5.62
C ILE A 44 9.84 -2.66 -6.99
N ASP A 45 10.63 -3.54 -7.60
CA ASP A 45 11.22 -3.32 -8.93
C ASP A 45 10.16 -3.06 -10.01
N ARG A 46 9.07 -3.84 -10.01
CA ARG A 46 7.95 -3.65 -10.93
C ARG A 46 7.20 -2.35 -10.67
N ILE A 47 6.93 -2.02 -9.41
CA ILE A 47 6.29 -0.74 -9.05
C ILE A 47 7.16 0.43 -9.49
N SER A 48 8.46 0.37 -9.22
CA SER A 48 9.41 1.41 -9.61
C SER A 48 9.41 1.64 -11.12
N THR A 49 9.39 0.55 -11.90
CA THR A 49 9.31 0.61 -13.35
C THR A 49 8.00 1.23 -13.83
N ARG A 50 6.86 0.81 -13.27
CA ARG A 50 5.54 1.35 -13.66
C ARG A 50 5.40 2.82 -13.30
N LEU A 51 5.87 3.23 -12.14
CA LEU A 51 5.87 4.63 -11.71
C LEU A 51 6.79 5.48 -12.59
N THR A 52 7.98 5.00 -12.93
CA THR A 52 8.88 5.66 -13.88
C THR A 52 8.16 5.96 -15.20
N THR A 53 7.49 4.96 -15.78
CA THR A 53 6.71 5.10 -17.01
C THR A 53 5.55 6.07 -16.83
N ALA A 54 4.78 5.92 -15.74
CA ALA A 54 3.60 6.74 -15.50
C ALA A 54 4.00 8.22 -15.32
N LEU A 55 5.05 8.49 -14.54
CA LEU A 55 5.50 9.83 -14.15
C LEU A 55 6.39 10.49 -15.22
N GLY A 56 6.86 9.74 -16.20
CA GLY A 56 7.84 10.24 -17.18
C GLY A 56 9.17 10.65 -16.54
N HIS A 57 9.49 10.12 -15.37
CA HIS A 57 10.66 10.49 -14.58
C HIS A 57 11.59 9.30 -14.37
N SER A 58 12.84 9.43 -14.80
CA SER A 58 13.91 8.46 -14.54
C SER A 58 14.79 8.92 -13.37
N GLY A 59 14.76 8.17 -12.28
CA GLY A 59 15.59 8.45 -11.09
C GLY A 59 14.94 7.97 -9.80
N PRO A 60 15.63 8.13 -8.66
CA PRO A 60 15.04 7.94 -7.34
C PRO A 60 13.85 8.87 -7.11
N PHE A 61 12.75 8.33 -6.62
CA PHE A 61 11.60 9.13 -6.19
C PHE A 61 11.02 8.61 -4.88
N ALA A 62 10.40 9.52 -4.13
CA ALA A 62 9.65 9.18 -2.94
C ALA A 62 8.19 8.91 -3.28
N VAL A 63 7.60 7.89 -2.65
CA VAL A 63 6.18 7.57 -2.70
C VAL A 63 5.60 7.47 -1.30
N ASP A 64 4.42 8.06 -1.12
CA ASP A 64 3.65 7.85 0.10
C ASP A 64 2.81 6.58 -0.07
N TYR A 65 2.98 5.59 0.80
CA TYR A 65 2.23 4.34 0.78
C TYR A 65 1.23 4.29 1.92
N VAL A 66 -0.06 4.49 1.60
CA VAL A 66 -1.19 4.29 2.50
C VAL A 66 -1.48 2.80 2.63
N CYS A 67 -1.00 2.22 3.73
CA CYS A 67 -1.04 0.80 4.02
C CYS A 67 -2.26 0.47 4.91
N LEU A 68 -3.18 -0.33 4.36
CA LEU A 68 -4.40 -0.76 5.05
C LEU A 68 -4.23 -2.11 5.77
N LEU A 69 -3.01 -2.66 5.85
CA LEU A 69 -2.76 -3.93 6.52
C LEU A 69 -2.86 -3.75 8.04
N GLY A 70 -3.56 -4.66 8.70
CA GLY A 70 -3.66 -4.69 10.15
C GLY A 70 -3.67 -6.10 10.67
N ARG A 71 -4.85 -6.59 11.06
CA ARG A 71 -5.03 -7.88 11.74
C ARG A 71 -5.97 -8.78 10.95
N LYS A 72 -5.81 -10.09 11.12
CA LYS A 72 -6.84 -11.08 10.77
C LYS A 72 -7.83 -11.23 11.94
N PRO A 73 -9.04 -11.78 11.75
CA PRO A 73 -10.05 -12.00 12.80
C PRO A 73 -9.60 -12.80 14.03
N ARG A 74 -8.40 -13.39 14.03
CA ARG A 74 -7.80 -14.13 15.15
C ARG A 74 -6.58 -13.44 15.76
N GLY A 75 -6.38 -12.15 15.48
CA GLY A 75 -5.26 -11.36 15.98
C GLY A 75 -3.94 -11.54 15.22
N GLN A 76 -3.88 -12.43 14.22
CA GLN A 76 -2.71 -12.60 13.37
C GLN A 76 -2.39 -11.27 12.65
N SER A 77 -1.13 -10.83 12.69
CA SER A 77 -0.67 -9.64 11.97
C SER A 77 -0.64 -9.91 10.47
N GLU A 78 -1.19 -8.99 9.68
CA GLU A 78 -1.03 -9.05 8.22
C GLU A 78 0.37 -8.62 7.76
N ILE A 79 1.18 -8.05 8.66
CA ILE A 79 2.57 -7.67 8.41
C ILE A 79 3.53 -8.70 9.03
N ALA A 80 3.58 -8.82 10.36
CA ALA A 80 4.59 -9.64 11.05
C ALA A 80 4.52 -11.14 10.76
N ASP A 81 3.33 -11.66 10.45
CA ASP A 81 3.17 -13.06 10.09
C ASP A 81 3.44 -13.34 8.60
N PHE A 82 3.52 -12.30 7.76
CA PHE A 82 3.72 -12.43 6.32
C PHE A 82 5.07 -11.91 5.84
N TYR A 83 5.71 -11.01 6.57
CA TYR A 83 6.98 -10.40 6.21
C TYR A 83 7.96 -10.50 7.39
N PRO A 84 9.28 -10.45 7.13
CA PRO A 84 10.28 -10.25 8.18
C PRO A 84 10.34 -8.77 8.60
N ALA A 85 9.19 -8.20 8.94
CA ALA A 85 9.01 -6.81 9.33
C ALA A 85 7.87 -6.70 10.35
N ARG A 86 7.75 -5.57 11.04
CA ARG A 86 6.67 -5.30 12.00
C ARG A 86 5.80 -4.13 11.55
N GLY A 87 4.49 -4.26 11.77
CA GLY A 87 3.55 -3.16 11.69
C GLY A 87 3.56 -2.28 12.94
N PRO A 88 2.74 -1.21 12.98
CA PRO A 88 2.70 -0.27 14.10
C PRO A 88 2.19 -0.89 15.41
N LEU A 89 1.34 -1.92 15.31
CA LEU A 89 0.76 -2.62 16.46
C LEU A 89 1.51 -3.91 16.81
N ASP A 90 2.61 -4.19 16.13
CA ASP A 90 3.42 -5.39 16.33
C ASP A 90 4.58 -5.08 17.27
N GLY A 91 4.77 -5.92 18.29
CA GLY A 91 5.94 -5.87 19.17
C GLY A 91 7.18 -6.52 18.54
N GLY A 92 8.32 -6.41 19.25
CA GLY A 92 9.58 -7.06 18.89
C GLY A 92 10.53 -6.21 18.06
N ASP A 93 11.68 -6.81 17.69
CA ASP A 93 12.86 -6.11 17.17
C ASP A 93 12.99 -6.14 15.64
N ALA A 94 12.01 -6.70 14.94
CA ALA A 94 12.00 -6.67 13.47
C ALA A 94 11.97 -5.22 12.95
N PRO A 95 12.53 -4.93 11.76
CA PRO A 95 12.43 -3.60 11.16
C PRO A 95 10.96 -3.22 10.96
N THR A 96 10.66 -1.92 11.04
CA THR A 96 9.33 -1.43 10.64
C THR A 96 9.07 -1.79 9.18
N PHE A 97 7.80 -1.90 8.80
CA PHE A 97 7.46 -2.22 7.42
C PHE A 97 8.04 -1.19 6.43
N GLU A 98 8.02 0.10 6.78
CA GLU A 98 8.70 1.15 6.01
C GLU A 98 10.20 0.89 5.85
N ALA A 99 10.92 0.64 6.96
CA ALA A 99 12.36 0.40 6.92
C ALA A 99 12.70 -0.84 6.09
N PHE A 100 11.89 -1.90 6.20
CA PHE A 100 12.04 -3.11 5.40
C PHE A 100 11.84 -2.85 3.90
N LEU A 101 10.80 -2.10 3.51
CA LEU A 101 10.58 -1.73 2.11
C LEU A 101 11.72 -0.85 1.57
N ASN A 102 12.18 0.13 2.34
CA ASN A 102 13.27 1.02 1.95
C ASN A 102 14.61 0.30 1.82
N GLN A 103 14.89 -0.67 2.70
CA GLN A 103 16.06 -1.54 2.57
C GLN A 103 16.05 -2.31 1.24
N LEU A 104 14.90 -2.81 0.81
CA LEU A 104 14.76 -3.55 -0.45
C LEU A 104 14.66 -2.64 -1.69
N GLY A 105 14.19 -1.40 -1.51
CA GLY A 105 14.17 -0.37 -2.57
C GLY A 105 15.56 0.06 -3.01
N ALA A 106 16.55 -0.03 -2.11
CA ALA A 106 17.96 0.24 -2.38
C ALA A 106 18.18 1.61 -3.07
N GLY A 107 17.46 2.65 -2.61
CA GLY A 107 17.57 4.02 -3.12
C GLY A 107 16.91 4.28 -4.48
N ARG A 108 16.25 3.29 -5.10
CA ARG A 108 15.49 3.49 -6.34
C ARG A 108 14.11 4.06 -6.10
N VAL A 109 13.51 3.67 -4.98
CA VAL A 109 12.25 4.23 -4.48
C VAL A 109 12.35 4.35 -2.97
N GLU A 110 11.92 5.49 -2.45
CA GLU A 110 11.77 5.75 -1.02
C GLU A 110 10.27 5.65 -0.67
N PHE A 111 9.91 4.72 0.19
CA PHE A 111 8.57 4.58 0.74
C PHE A 111 8.44 5.40 2.03
N ARG A 112 7.34 6.14 2.13
CA ARG A 112 6.83 6.75 3.36
C ARG A 112 5.50 6.09 3.70
N VAL A 113 5.48 5.20 4.69
CA VAL A 113 4.34 4.33 4.94
C VAL A 113 3.41 4.95 5.98
N HIS A 114 2.19 5.25 5.53
CA HIS A 114 1.10 5.73 6.37
C HIS A 114 0.21 4.54 6.75
N HIS A 115 0.30 4.10 8.00
CA HIS A 115 -0.43 2.92 8.46
C HIS A 115 -1.84 3.27 8.94
N PHE A 116 -2.83 2.59 8.37
CA PHE A 116 -4.21 2.58 8.86
C PHE A 116 -4.60 1.12 9.11
N PRO A 117 -4.25 0.55 10.28
CA PRO A 117 -4.50 -0.85 10.56
C PRO A 117 -6.01 -1.15 10.51
N THR A 118 -6.39 -2.14 9.73
CA THR A 118 -7.78 -2.62 9.64
C THR A 118 -7.84 -4.10 9.99
N THR A 119 -9.04 -4.61 10.30
CA THR A 119 -9.25 -6.05 10.46
C THR A 119 -9.79 -6.65 9.16
N ASP A 120 -9.16 -7.72 8.71
CA ASP A 120 -9.59 -8.44 7.51
C ASP A 120 -11.01 -9.00 7.69
N HIS A 121 -11.84 -8.88 6.65
CA HIS A 121 -13.25 -9.27 6.63
C HIS A 121 -14.22 -8.48 7.53
N GLU A 122 -13.77 -7.50 8.32
CA GLU A 122 -14.64 -6.70 9.20
C GLU A 122 -15.08 -5.35 8.59
N GLY A 123 -14.72 -5.09 7.32
CA GLY A 123 -14.99 -3.81 6.65
C GLY A 123 -14.09 -2.68 7.16
N VAL A 124 -14.18 -1.51 6.53
CA VAL A 124 -13.49 -0.29 7.00
C VAL A 124 -14.50 0.56 7.77
N THR A 125 -14.22 0.85 9.05
CA THR A 125 -15.09 1.74 9.84
C THR A 125 -15.12 3.15 9.23
N GLN A 126 -16.19 3.90 9.46
CA GLN A 126 -16.31 5.27 8.95
C GLN A 126 -15.14 6.15 9.43
N ASP A 127 -14.82 6.11 10.72
CA ASP A 127 -13.71 6.89 11.29
C ASP A 127 -12.36 6.53 10.64
N SER A 128 -12.14 5.24 10.35
CA SER A 128 -10.94 4.78 9.65
C SER A 128 -10.93 5.24 8.19
N ALA A 129 -12.08 5.18 7.51
CA ALA A 129 -12.20 5.67 6.14
C ALA A 129 -11.94 7.18 6.06
N ASP A 130 -12.52 7.97 6.97
CA ASP A 130 -12.36 9.42 7.03
C ASP A 130 -10.90 9.81 7.29
N ALA A 131 -10.22 9.13 8.21
CA ALA A 131 -8.80 9.35 8.47
C ALA A 131 -7.92 9.01 7.24
N VAL A 132 -8.25 7.94 6.52
CA VAL A 132 -7.55 7.57 5.28
C VAL A 132 -7.82 8.62 4.19
N ILE A 133 -9.07 9.05 4.02
CA ILE A 133 -9.46 10.08 3.03
C ILE A 133 -8.72 11.38 3.31
N GLN A 134 -8.72 11.86 4.56
CA GLN A 134 -8.01 13.08 4.94
C GLN A 134 -6.51 12.99 4.64
N CYS A 135 -5.90 11.82 4.87
CA CYS A 135 -4.50 11.57 4.53
C CYS A 135 -4.28 11.62 3.01
N LEU A 136 -5.12 10.93 2.24
CA LEU A 136 -5.07 10.95 0.76
C LEU A 136 -5.22 12.38 0.22
N ASP A 137 -6.22 13.13 0.67
CA ASP A 137 -6.45 14.52 0.25
C ASP A 137 -5.24 15.41 0.53
N THR A 138 -4.67 15.31 1.74
CA THR A 138 -3.52 16.13 2.14
C THR A 138 -2.29 15.84 1.26
N LEU A 139 -2.01 14.55 1.03
CA LEU A 139 -0.88 14.12 0.22
C LEU A 139 -1.07 14.51 -1.26
N LEU A 140 -2.25 14.25 -1.81
CA LEU A 140 -2.57 14.54 -3.21
C LEU A 140 -2.61 16.04 -3.49
N ALA A 141 -3.21 16.86 -2.60
CA ALA A 141 -3.21 18.32 -2.74
C ALA A 141 -1.79 18.91 -2.72
N SER A 142 -0.85 18.23 -2.07
CA SER A 142 0.57 18.59 -2.05
C SER A 142 1.34 18.12 -3.29
N GLY A 143 0.66 17.63 -4.33
CA GLY A 143 1.28 17.16 -5.58
C GLY A 143 2.02 15.82 -5.45
N ARG A 144 1.77 15.04 -4.39
CA ARG A 144 2.54 13.83 -4.12
C ARG A 144 2.03 12.63 -4.91
N THR A 145 2.94 11.67 -5.12
CA THR A 145 2.61 10.34 -5.65
C THR A 145 2.26 9.40 -4.51
N VAL A 146 1.04 8.87 -4.54
CA VAL A 146 0.47 8.08 -3.46
C VAL A 146 0.12 6.69 -3.96
N LEU A 147 0.57 5.67 -3.23
CA LEU A 147 0.14 4.29 -3.37
C LEU A 147 -0.88 3.99 -2.27
N VAL A 148 -1.98 3.32 -2.58
CA VAL A 148 -2.93 2.80 -1.59
C VAL A 148 -3.16 1.32 -1.83
N GLY A 149 -3.12 0.52 -0.77
CA GLY A 149 -3.20 -0.93 -0.97
C GLY A 149 -3.36 -1.77 0.28
N CYS A 150 -4.18 -2.81 0.16
CA CYS A 150 -4.23 -3.98 1.03
C CYS A 150 -3.67 -5.22 0.30
N SER A 151 -3.98 -6.43 0.75
CA SER A 151 -3.41 -7.65 0.15
C SER A 151 -3.73 -7.86 -1.33
N ALA A 152 -4.94 -7.50 -1.76
CA ALA A 152 -5.39 -7.71 -3.14
C ALA A 152 -5.74 -6.41 -3.87
N ALA A 153 -5.59 -5.25 -3.22
CA ALA A 153 -6.08 -3.95 -3.73
C ALA A 153 -7.57 -3.96 -4.13
N GLN A 154 -8.36 -4.84 -3.51
CA GLN A 154 -9.79 -5.01 -3.76
C GLN A 154 -10.55 -4.64 -2.49
N GLY A 155 -11.19 -5.57 -1.77
CA GLY A 155 -12.07 -5.33 -0.61
C GLY A 155 -11.92 -3.97 0.08
N ARG A 156 -11.00 -3.86 1.04
CA ARG A 156 -10.75 -2.64 1.83
C ARG A 156 -10.25 -1.45 1.01
N THR A 157 -9.39 -1.69 0.03
CA THR A 157 -8.86 -0.62 -0.84
C THR A 157 -9.96 0.03 -1.68
N MET A 158 -10.84 -0.78 -2.27
CA MET A 158 -11.97 -0.30 -3.07
C MET A 158 -13.03 0.36 -2.22
N GLU A 159 -13.25 -0.11 -1.00
CA GLU A 159 -14.14 0.56 -0.03
C GLU A 159 -13.65 1.99 0.25
N VAL A 160 -12.37 2.15 0.60
CA VAL A 160 -11.73 3.47 0.78
C VAL A 160 -11.81 4.31 -0.49
N LEU A 161 -11.43 3.78 -1.65
CA LEU A 161 -11.43 4.54 -2.91
C LEU A 161 -12.83 4.98 -3.33
N ARG A 162 -13.86 4.16 -3.08
CA ARG A 162 -15.26 4.53 -3.34
C ARG A 162 -15.76 5.60 -2.38
N ALA A 163 -15.28 5.61 -1.14
CA ALA A 163 -15.62 6.66 -0.19
C ALA A 163 -14.91 7.97 -0.58
N PHE A 164 -13.62 7.89 -0.91
CA PHE A 164 -12.80 8.99 -1.43
C PHE A 164 -13.46 9.66 -2.65
N ASN A 165 -13.82 8.89 -3.67
CA ASN A 165 -14.42 9.44 -4.89
C ASN A 165 -15.84 10.00 -4.70
N ARG A 166 -16.56 9.59 -3.65
CA ARG A 166 -17.90 10.13 -3.32
C ARG A 166 -17.83 11.45 -2.56
N GLY A 167 -16.71 11.74 -1.91
CA GLY A 167 -16.44 13.03 -1.27
C GLY A 167 -15.93 14.11 -2.24
N ALA A 168 -15.49 13.72 -3.44
CA ALA A 168 -15.12 14.66 -4.49
C ALA A 168 -16.38 15.38 -5.03
N PRO A 169 -16.35 16.71 -5.23
CA PRO A 169 -17.51 17.42 -5.77
C PRO A 169 -17.90 16.86 -7.15
N PRO A 170 -19.21 16.78 -7.46
CA PRO A 170 -19.67 16.27 -8.76
C PRO A 170 -19.13 17.15 -9.91
N GLN A 171 -18.85 16.47 -11.04
CA GLN A 171 -18.39 17.06 -12.30
C GLN A 171 -19.38 18.08 -12.89
#